data_AF-A0A2N9FKT8-F1
#
_entry.id   AF-A0A2N9FKT8-F1
#
_cell.length_a   1.000
_cell.length_b   1.000
_cell.length_c   1.000
_cell.angle_alpha   90.00
_cell.angle_beta   90.00
_cell.angle_gamma   90.00
#
_symmetry.space_group_name_H-M   'P 1'
#
loop_
_entity.id
_entity.type
_entity.pdbx_description
1 polymer ?
#
loop_
_entity_poly.entity_id
_entity_poly.type
_entity_poly.pdbx_seq_one_letter_code
_entity_poly.pdbx_strand_id
1 'polypeptide(L)'
;MFFSWDTSVTGEHALLYDKASNINTSYGITSWIKAGVQPEKLVMGLPLYGRTWQLKSSSDNGIGAPAVGTGPGNNGIMIYTDIEDFNVANDAAVVFTAQTASTYSHAGTNWIGYDGPQSIEKKVEFARPKALVAISFGPLGTTRTGHFLK
;
A
#
# COMPACT_ATOMS: atom_id res chain seq x y z
N MET A 1 5.21 -20.84 -7.72
CA MET A 1 4.59 -20.08 -8.82
C MET A 1 4.57 -18.62 -8.38
N PHE A 2 5.45 -17.78 -8.93
CA PHE A 2 5.51 -16.36 -8.57
C PHE A 2 4.53 -15.62 -9.47
N PHE A 3 3.50 -15.00 -8.88
CA PHE A 3 2.67 -14.04 -9.60
C PHE A 3 3.54 -12.82 -9.92
N SER A 4 4.00 -12.70 -11.17
CA SER A 4 4.60 -11.46 -11.67
C SER A 4 3.52 -10.39 -11.70
N TRP A 5 3.79 -9.22 -11.12
CA TRP A 5 2.87 -8.09 -11.20
C TRP A 5 3.18 -7.21 -12.40
N ASP A 6 2.25 -6.33 -12.76
CA ASP A 6 2.42 -5.40 -13.86
C ASP A 6 3.45 -4.32 -13.48
N THR A 7 4.58 -4.30 -14.19
CA THR A 7 5.65 -3.31 -14.02
C THR A 7 5.59 -2.21 -15.09
N SER A 8 4.59 -2.24 -15.98
CA SER A 8 4.44 -1.30 -17.09
C SER A 8 3.66 -0.04 -16.70
N VAL A 9 2.93 -0.07 -15.58
CA VAL A 9 2.23 1.08 -15.00
C VAL A 9 2.39 1.10 -13.49
N THR A 10 2.46 2.29 -12.89
CA THR A 10 2.47 2.45 -11.43
C THR A 10 1.12 2.06 -10.85
N GLY A 11 1.13 1.56 -9.62
CA GLY A 11 -0.11 1.16 -8.96
C GLY A 11 0.07 0.95 -7.47
N GLU A 12 -1.03 1.04 -6.74
CA GLU A 12 -1.05 0.83 -5.31
C GLU A 12 -1.40 -0.61 -5.00
N HIS A 13 -0.54 -1.29 -4.25
CA HIS A 13 -0.65 -2.74 -4.05
C HIS A 13 -1.60 -3.12 -2.90
N ALA A 14 -2.06 -2.15 -2.11
CA ALA A 14 -2.90 -2.37 -0.92
C ALA A 14 -4.03 -1.34 -0.80
N LEU A 15 -4.77 -1.13 -1.88
CA LEU A 15 -5.89 -0.19 -1.92
C LEU A 15 -6.95 -0.53 -0.86
N LEU A 16 -7.39 0.47 -0.07
CA LEU A 16 -8.57 0.31 0.77
C LEU A 16 -9.84 0.36 -0.09
N TYR A 17 -9.87 1.33 -0.99
CA TYR A 17 -10.93 1.57 -1.95
C TYR A 17 -10.36 1.58 -3.36
N ASP A 18 -11.10 0.97 -4.28
CA ASP A 18 -10.89 1.13 -5.72
C ASP A 18 -12.27 1.26 -6.37
N LYS A 19 -12.46 2.33 -7.14
CA LYS A 19 -13.70 2.57 -7.88
C LYS A 19 -13.68 1.93 -9.27
N ALA A 20 -12.50 1.63 -9.79
CA ALA A 20 -12.31 1.06 -11.12
C ALA A 20 -12.34 -0.47 -11.10
N SER A 21 -12.03 -1.10 -9.97
CA SER A 21 -12.05 -2.55 -9.82
C SER A 21 -12.49 -3.03 -8.43
N ASN A 22 -12.78 -4.33 -8.35
CA ASN A 22 -13.08 -5.02 -7.09
C ASN A 22 -11.80 -5.51 -6.36
N ILE A 23 -10.60 -5.12 -6.81
CA ILE A 23 -9.32 -5.53 -6.24
C ILE A 23 -8.92 -4.53 -5.14
N ASN A 24 -9.71 -4.48 -4.07
CA ASN A 24 -9.44 -3.64 -2.91
C ASN A 24 -9.91 -4.27 -1.59
N THR A 25 -9.37 -3.77 -0.48
CA THR A 25 -9.58 -4.31 0.87
C THR A 25 -11.05 -4.22 1.30
N SER A 26 -11.74 -3.13 0.97
CA SER A 26 -13.15 -2.94 1.36
C SER A 26 -14.08 -3.95 0.67
N TYR A 27 -13.84 -4.23 -0.62
CA TYR A 27 -14.60 -5.23 -1.37
C TYR A 27 -14.34 -6.64 -0.85
N GLY A 28 -13.07 -7.00 -0.60
CA GLY A 28 -12.70 -8.30 -0.05
C GLY A 28 -13.36 -8.58 1.29
N ILE A 29 -13.28 -7.63 2.24
CA ILE A 29 -13.92 -7.75 3.56
C ILE A 29 -15.44 -7.89 3.43
N THR A 30 -16.06 -7.04 2.60
CA THR A 30 -17.52 -7.08 2.38
C THR A 30 -17.96 -8.43 1.79
N SER A 31 -17.16 -9.02 0.92
CA SER A 31 -17.45 -10.32 0.29
C SER A 31 -17.42 -11.46 1.31
N TRP A 32 -16.43 -11.48 2.21
CA TRP A 32 -16.39 -12.47 3.29
C TRP A 32 -17.56 -12.35 4.26
N ILE A 33 -17.96 -11.13 4.60
CA ILE A 33 -19.14 -10.87 5.43
C ILE A 33 -20.40 -11.38 4.73
N LYS A 34 -20.58 -11.09 3.45
CA LYS A 34 -21.70 -11.60 2.64
C LYS A 34 -21.72 -13.14 2.55
N ALA A 35 -20.55 -13.78 2.59
CA ALA A 35 -20.42 -15.23 2.63
C ALA A 35 -20.70 -15.85 4.02
N GLY A 36 -21.04 -15.03 5.02
CA GLY A 36 -21.45 -15.48 6.37
C GLY A 36 -20.33 -15.48 7.41
N VAL A 37 -19.14 -14.95 7.09
CA VAL A 37 -18.07 -14.79 8.09
C VAL A 37 -18.43 -13.65 9.03
N GLN A 38 -18.44 -13.92 10.33
CA GLN A 38 -18.63 -12.91 11.36
C GLN A 38 -17.50 -11.86 11.29
N PRO A 39 -17.81 -10.56 11.28
CA PRO A 39 -16.80 -9.50 11.19
C PRO A 39 -15.68 -9.62 12.24
N GLU A 40 -16.00 -9.97 13.50
CA GLU A 40 -14.98 -10.18 14.54
C GLU A 40 -13.96 -11.30 14.28
N LYS A 41 -14.20 -12.18 13.29
CA LYS A 41 -13.27 -13.24 12.88
C LYS A 41 -12.37 -12.84 11.71
N LEU A 42 -12.57 -11.66 11.15
CA LEU A 42 -11.79 -11.16 10.02
C LEU A 42 -10.60 -10.32 10.50
N VAL A 43 -9.46 -10.57 9.86
CA VAL A 43 -8.21 -9.83 10.09
C VAL A 43 -7.90 -9.01 8.85
N MET A 44 -7.75 -7.70 9.00
CA MET A 44 -7.30 -6.81 7.95
C MET A 44 -5.77 -6.71 7.97
N GLY A 45 -5.12 -7.06 6.85
CA GLY A 45 -3.68 -6.88 6.70
C GLY A 45 -3.31 -5.42 6.42
N LEU A 46 -2.24 -4.95 7.06
CA LEU A 46 -1.61 -3.65 6.82
C LEU A 46 -0.15 -3.88 6.36
N PRO A 47 0.19 -3.72 5.08
CA PRO A 47 1.57 -3.90 4.65
C PRO A 47 2.48 -2.80 5.23
N LEU A 48 3.63 -3.21 5.76
CA LEU A 48 4.74 -2.34 6.13
C LEU A 48 5.85 -2.38 5.07
N TYR A 49 5.44 -2.49 3.81
CA TYR A 49 6.32 -2.46 2.66
C TYR A 49 5.60 -1.76 1.51
N GLY A 50 6.39 -1.31 0.55
CA GLY A 50 5.92 -0.69 -0.68
C GLY A 50 6.33 -1.49 -1.91
N ARG A 51 5.69 -1.18 -3.03
CA ARG A 51 6.17 -1.58 -4.35
C ARG A 51 6.74 -0.37 -5.07
N THR A 52 7.76 -0.62 -5.87
CA THR A 52 8.49 0.43 -6.54
C THR A 52 8.51 0.23 -8.05
N TRP A 53 8.49 1.35 -8.76
CA TRP A 53 8.51 1.41 -10.21
C TRP A 53 9.55 2.43 -10.68
N GLN A 54 10.06 2.17 -11.87
CA GLN A 54 10.87 3.08 -12.65
C GLN A 54 9.95 3.73 -13.69
N LEU A 55 9.58 5.00 -13.49
CA LEU A 55 8.75 5.78 -14.40
C LEU A 55 9.42 5.91 -15.77
N LYS A 56 8.61 5.93 -16.82
CA LYS A 56 9.05 6.27 -18.17
C LYS A 56 9.42 7.75 -18.31
N SER A 57 8.73 8.62 -17.57
CA SER A 57 9.02 10.06 -17.49
C SER A 57 8.74 10.57 -16.07
N SER A 58 9.61 11.43 -15.53
CA SER A 58 9.40 12.06 -14.22
C SER A 58 8.22 13.04 -14.20
N SER A 59 7.81 13.53 -15.37
CA SER A 59 6.67 14.45 -15.53
C SER A 59 5.31 13.77 -15.37
N ASP A 60 5.26 12.45 -15.48
CA ASP A 60 4.06 11.64 -15.28
C ASP A 60 4.30 10.69 -14.11
N ASN A 61 3.84 11.11 -12.93
CA ASN A 61 4.19 10.52 -11.64
C ASN A 61 2.95 10.20 -10.79
N GLY A 62 1.76 10.23 -11.40
CA GLY A 62 0.53 9.81 -10.75
C GLY A 62 0.43 8.29 -10.59
N ILE A 63 -0.63 7.85 -9.91
CA ILE A 63 -1.06 6.44 -9.95
C ILE A 63 -1.52 6.11 -11.37
N GLY A 64 -1.04 4.99 -11.92
CA GLY A 64 -1.31 4.59 -13.31
C GLY A 64 -0.34 5.19 -14.33
N ALA A 65 0.68 5.92 -13.89
CA ALA A 65 1.70 6.48 -14.77
C ALA A 65 2.51 5.38 -15.48
N PRO A 66 2.92 5.57 -16.75
CA PRO A 66 3.73 4.60 -17.47
C PRO A 66 5.08 4.36 -16.80
N ALA A 67 5.42 3.09 -16.62
CA ALA A 67 6.67 2.61 -16.06
C ALA A 67 7.42 1.70 -17.04
N VAL A 68 8.74 1.61 -16.89
CA VAL A 68 9.62 0.78 -17.71
C VAL A 68 10.16 -0.44 -16.95
N GLY A 69 9.79 -0.60 -15.68
CA GLY A 69 10.24 -1.69 -14.83
C GLY A 69 10.06 -1.40 -13.35
N THR A 70 10.67 -2.26 -12.53
CA THR A 70 10.76 -2.08 -11.08
C THR A 70 11.69 -0.93 -10.72
N GLY A 71 11.34 -0.19 -9.67
CA GLY A 71 12.15 0.88 -9.11
C GLY A 71 13.17 0.37 -8.07
N PRO A 72 13.57 1.23 -7.12
CA PRO A 72 14.56 0.87 -6.09
C PRO A 72 14.10 -0.26 -5.17
N GLY A 73 15.05 -0.89 -4.48
CA GLY A 73 14.80 -1.99 -3.56
C GLY A 73 15.02 -3.37 -4.17
N ASN A 74 14.65 -4.40 -3.41
CA ASN A 74 14.87 -5.79 -3.80
C ASN A 74 13.71 -6.27 -4.68
N ASN A 75 13.95 -6.44 -5.97
CA ASN A 75 12.95 -6.82 -6.97
C ASN A 75 11.69 -5.93 -6.92
N GLY A 76 11.87 -4.61 -6.79
CA GLY A 76 10.75 -3.67 -6.75
C GLY A 76 9.98 -3.64 -5.43
N ILE A 77 10.59 -4.10 -4.33
CA ILE A 77 10.01 -4.10 -2.98
C ILE A 77 10.96 -3.39 -2.02
N MET A 78 10.40 -2.53 -1.18
CA MET A 78 11.11 -1.85 -0.09
C MET A 78 10.29 -1.96 1.20
N ILE A 79 10.95 -2.18 2.34
CA ILE A 79 10.29 -2.07 3.64
C ILE A 79 10.05 -0.61 3.99
N TYR A 80 9.07 -0.35 4.86
CA TYR A 80 8.69 1.01 5.23
C TYR A 80 9.87 1.87 5.70
N THR A 81 10.80 1.33 6.49
CA THR A 81 12.00 2.07 6.94
C THR A 81 12.90 2.47 5.78
N ASP A 82 13.13 1.59 4.81
CA ASP A 82 13.94 1.90 3.63
C ASP A 82 13.25 2.95 2.74
N ILE A 83 11.91 2.98 2.73
CA ILE A 83 11.13 4.00 2.02
C ILE A 83 11.30 5.36 2.70
N GLU A 84 11.26 5.41 4.03
CA GLU A 84 11.52 6.65 4.78
C GLU A 84 12.94 7.17 4.51
N ASP A 85 13.94 6.29 4.61
CA ASP A 85 15.34 6.63 4.32
C ASP A 85 15.52 7.12 2.88
N PHE A 86 14.88 6.45 1.91
CA PHE A 86 14.89 6.87 0.52
C PHE A 86 14.26 8.25 0.32
N ASN A 87 13.10 8.50 0.95
CA ASN A 87 12.40 9.77 0.80
C ASN A 87 13.23 10.93 1.32
N VAL A 88 13.91 10.76 2.46
CA VAL A 88 14.80 11.78 3.04
C VAL A 88 16.04 11.97 2.16
N ALA A 89 16.70 10.88 1.73
CA ALA A 89 17.94 10.97 0.97
C ALA A 89 17.77 11.57 -0.43
N ASN A 90 16.57 11.51 -1.00
CA ASN A 90 16.29 11.93 -2.38
C ASN A 90 15.35 13.13 -2.48
N ASP A 91 14.99 13.77 -1.36
CA ASP A 91 14.00 14.86 -1.30
C ASP A 91 12.70 14.49 -2.04
N ALA A 92 12.19 13.28 -1.76
CA ALA A 92 11.07 12.73 -2.50
C ALA A 92 9.77 13.46 -2.17
N ALA A 93 8.97 13.75 -3.20
CA ALA A 93 7.62 14.27 -3.02
C ALA A 93 6.69 13.14 -2.55
N VAL A 94 6.10 13.30 -1.37
CA VAL A 94 5.16 12.33 -0.78
C VAL A 94 3.72 12.82 -0.99
N VAL A 95 2.88 11.96 -1.55
CA VAL A 95 1.50 12.26 -1.92
C VAL A 95 0.55 11.24 -1.29
N PHE A 96 -0.42 11.73 -0.52
CA PHE A 96 -1.53 10.94 -0.01
C PHE A 96 -2.77 11.11 -0.89
N THR A 97 -3.42 10.01 -1.23
CA THR A 97 -4.63 9.99 -2.06
C THR A 97 -5.81 9.45 -1.25
N ALA A 98 -6.77 10.32 -0.91
CA ALA A 98 -7.95 9.94 -0.12
C ALA A 98 -8.89 8.98 -0.88
N GLN A 99 -8.88 9.01 -2.22
CA GLN A 99 -9.70 8.15 -3.07
C GLN A 99 -9.37 6.67 -2.90
N THR A 100 -8.09 6.36 -2.66
CA THR A 100 -7.55 5.01 -2.50
C THR A 100 -7.18 4.69 -1.05
N ALA A 101 -7.09 5.73 -0.20
CA ALA A 101 -6.47 5.69 1.12
C ALA A 101 -5.10 5.01 1.08
N SER A 102 -4.23 5.54 0.21
CA SER A 102 -2.87 5.08 0.00
C SER A 102 -1.90 6.26 -0.11
N THR A 103 -0.62 5.97 0.01
CA THR A 103 0.45 6.96 -0.10
C THR A 103 1.45 6.50 -1.17
N TYR A 104 1.87 7.42 -2.02
CA TYR A 104 3.02 7.18 -2.88
C TYR A 104 4.05 8.29 -2.72
N SER A 105 5.30 8.01 -3.05
CA SER A 105 6.35 9.00 -3.18
C SER A 105 7.07 8.89 -4.51
N HIS A 106 7.63 9.99 -4.98
CA HIS A 106 8.43 10.01 -6.20
C HIS A 106 9.63 10.95 -6.10
N ALA A 107 10.74 10.54 -6.70
CA ALA A 107 11.97 11.32 -6.83
C ALA A 107 12.62 11.03 -8.17
N GLY A 108 12.73 12.05 -9.03
CA GLY A 108 13.12 11.86 -10.42
C GLY A 108 12.17 10.88 -11.12
N THR A 109 12.70 9.77 -11.59
CA THR A 109 11.93 8.70 -12.24
C THR A 109 11.63 7.52 -11.31
N ASN A 110 12.01 7.57 -10.03
CA ASN A 110 11.63 6.57 -9.05
C ASN A 110 10.23 6.86 -8.51
N TRP A 111 9.40 5.82 -8.39
CA TRP A 111 8.05 5.90 -7.83
C TRP A 111 7.84 4.76 -6.85
N ILE A 112 7.27 5.03 -5.68
CA ILE A 112 7.12 4.08 -4.58
C ILE A 112 5.69 4.19 -4.05
N GLY A 113 4.90 3.12 -4.13
CA GLY A 113 3.54 3.04 -3.57
C GLY A 113 3.50 2.19 -2.31
N TYR A 114 3.00 2.75 -1.22
CA TYR A 114 3.08 2.16 0.13
C TYR A 114 1.96 2.67 1.05
N ASP A 115 1.96 2.17 2.30
CA ASP A 115 1.13 2.72 3.35
C ASP A 115 1.93 3.66 4.27
N GLY A 116 1.59 4.94 4.22
CA GLY A 116 2.08 5.95 5.16
C GLY A 116 1.19 6.10 6.40
N PRO A 117 1.57 6.97 7.36
CA PRO A 117 0.80 7.16 8.59
C PRO A 117 -0.69 7.50 8.35
N GLN A 118 -0.97 8.37 7.37
CA GLN A 118 -2.35 8.78 7.04
C GLN A 118 -3.16 7.64 6.41
N SER A 119 -2.56 6.79 5.57
CA SER A 119 -3.29 5.66 4.98
C SER A 119 -3.57 4.58 6.02
N ILE A 120 -2.62 4.30 6.91
CA ILE A 120 -2.81 3.40 8.06
C ILE A 120 -3.93 3.90 8.95
N GLU A 121 -3.96 5.20 9.29
CA GLU A 121 -5.02 5.79 10.10
C GLU A 121 -6.40 5.56 9.44
N LYS A 122 -6.54 5.84 8.14
CA LYS A 122 -7.80 5.62 7.41
C LYS A 122 -8.21 4.15 7.36
N LYS A 123 -7.26 3.23 7.23
CA LYS A 123 -7.54 1.78 7.25
C LYS A 123 -7.98 1.32 8.64
N VAL A 124 -7.35 1.81 9.70
CA VAL A 124 -7.74 1.52 11.08
C VAL A 124 -9.13 2.09 11.39
N GLU A 125 -9.43 3.31 10.94
CA GLU A 125 -10.77 3.90 11.02
C GLU A 125 -11.83 3.05 10.30
N PHE A 126 -11.48 2.46 9.16
CA PHE A 126 -12.37 1.55 8.43
C PHE A 126 -12.63 0.22 9.17
N ALA A 127 -11.60 -0.30 9.84
CA ALA A 127 -11.62 -1.58 10.55
C ALA A 127 -12.40 -1.52 11.87
N ARG A 128 -12.25 -0.43 12.63
CA ARG A 128 -12.81 -0.26 13.98
C ARG A 128 -14.33 -0.52 14.08
N PRO A 129 -15.22 0.09 13.26
CA PRO A 129 -16.66 -0.14 13.37
C PRO A 129 -17.11 -1.54 12.93
N LYS A 130 -16.22 -2.31 12.27
CA LYS A 130 -16.46 -3.68 11.82
C LYS A 130 -15.86 -4.74 12.75
N ALA A 131 -15.32 -4.32 13.91
CA ALA A 131 -14.64 -5.19 14.87
C ALA A 131 -13.50 -6.04 14.26
N LEU A 132 -12.86 -5.56 13.18
CA LEU A 132 -11.76 -6.28 12.54
C LEU A 132 -10.47 -6.11 13.34
N VAL A 133 -9.64 -7.15 13.39
CA VAL A 133 -8.26 -7.04 13.90
C VAL A 133 -7.35 -6.58 12.76
N ALA A 134 -6.55 -5.53 12.97
CA ALA A 134 -5.54 -5.13 12.00
C ALA A 134 -4.18 -5.74 12.36
N ILE A 135 -3.50 -6.38 11.40
CA ILE A 135 -2.15 -6.94 11.61
C ILE A 135 -1.21 -6.38 10.55
N SER A 136 -0.05 -5.92 10.99
CA SER A 136 0.99 -5.39 10.11
C SER A 136 1.94 -6.49 9.63
N PHE A 137 2.24 -6.48 8.33
CA PHE A 137 3.11 -7.47 7.69
C PHE A 137 4.30 -6.78 7.02
N GLY A 138 5.52 -7.11 7.44
CA GLY A 138 6.74 -6.81 6.68
C GLY A 138 7.23 -8.07 5.94
N PRO A 139 8.17 -7.93 4.98
CA PRO A 139 8.77 -9.08 4.28
C PRO A 139 9.60 -10.00 5.21
N LEU A 140 9.86 -9.58 6.45
CA LEU A 140 10.56 -10.38 7.47
C LEU A 140 9.64 -10.99 8.54
N GLY A 141 8.31 -10.77 8.48
CA GLY A 141 7.35 -11.38 9.41
C GLY A 141 6.21 -10.47 9.88
N THR A 142 5.37 -11.02 10.75
CA THR A 142 4.20 -10.38 11.37
C THR A 142 4.58 -9.60 12.63
N THR A 143 4.15 -8.35 12.74
CA THR A 143 4.20 -7.61 14.02
C THR A 143 2.79 -7.27 14.47
N ARG A 144 2.40 -7.70 15.66
CA ARG A 144 1.12 -7.29 16.29
C ARG A 144 1.23 -5.83 16.71
N THR A 145 0.40 -4.97 16.15
CA THR A 145 0.37 -3.55 16.44
C THR A 145 -0.34 -3.27 17.77
N GLY A 146 0.37 -3.52 18.88
CA GLY A 146 0.05 -2.97 20.21
C GLY A 146 0.78 -1.65 20.51
N HIS A 147 1.63 -1.16 19.60
CA HIS A 147 2.56 -0.05 19.84
C HIS A 147 2.32 1.21 19.00
N PHE A 148 1.35 1.22 18.09
CA PHE A 148 0.99 2.38 17.25
C PHE A 148 -0.24 3.15 17.76
N LEU A 149 -0.73 2.81 18.95
CA LEU A 149 -1.82 3.50 19.63
C LEU A 149 -1.29 4.04 20.97
N LYS A 150 -0.43 5.06 20.89
CA LYS A 150 -0.19 6.01 21.98
C LYS A 150 -0.13 7.40 21.40
#